data_AF-A0A958KTG2-F1
#
_entry.id   AF-A0A958KTG2-F1
#
_cell.length_a   1.000
_cell.length_b   1.000
_cell.length_c   1.000
_cell.angle_alpha   90.00
_cell.angle_beta   90.00
_cell.angle_gamma   90.00
#
_symmetry.space_group_name_H-M   'P 1'
#
loop_
_entity.id
_entity.type
_entity.pdbx_description
1 polymer ?
#
loop_
_entity_poly.entity_id
_entity_poly.type
_entity_poly.pdbx_seq_one_letter_code
_entity_poly.pdbx_strand_id
1 'polypeptide(L)' 'AAGGVAATPLRLFKSEKFLTNKDISTNTIKDFLTTIRTEITPLSDLRASDDFRHLLIENLVYKFFKENQLLQPEPWGAEL' A
#
# COMPACT_ATOMS: atom_id res chain seq x y z
N ALA A 1 6.32 2.89 -7.56
CA ALA A 1 7.59 3.02 -6.80
C ALA A 1 7.34 3.82 -5.53
N ALA A 2 8.13 3.60 -4.48
CA ALA A 2 7.98 4.24 -3.17
C ALA A 2 9.27 4.93 -2.71
N GLY A 3 9.15 6.13 -2.17
CA GLY A 3 10.25 6.90 -1.58
C GLY A 3 10.08 7.03 -0.07
N GLY A 4 11.19 7.16 0.67
CA GLY A 4 11.15 7.35 2.13
C GLY A 4 10.78 6.09 2.94
N VAL A 5 10.71 4.92 2.30
CA VAL A 5 10.41 3.62 2.92
C VAL A 5 11.59 2.63 2.83
N ALA A 6 12.72 3.08 2.29
CA ALA A 6 13.98 2.35 2.13
C ALA A 6 15.13 3.36 1.97
N ALA A 7 16.38 2.88 1.97
CA ALA A 7 17.57 3.73 1.79
C ALA A 7 17.61 4.48 0.44
N THR A 8 17.04 3.88 -0.61
CA THR A 8 16.89 4.45 -1.95
C THR A 8 15.43 4.30 -2.42
N PRO A 9 14.96 5.06 -3.42
CA PRO A 9 13.67 4.81 -4.04
C PRO A 9 13.53 3.34 -4.44
N LEU A 10 12.46 2.70 -3.98
CA LEU A 10 12.23 1.27 -4.16
C LEU A 10 11.08 1.04 -5.16
N ARG A 11 11.35 0.23 -6.18
CA ARG A 11 10.29 -0.33 -7.00
C ARG A 11 9.72 -1.57 -6.30
N LEU A 12 8.40 -1.64 -6.17
CA LEU A 12 7.69 -2.70 -5.45
C LEU A 12 7.40 -3.88 -6.40
N PHE A 13 8.45 -4.55 -6.87
CA PHE A 13 8.36 -5.62 -7.87
C PHE A 13 7.48 -6.80 -7.44
N LYS A 14 7.54 -7.21 -6.17
CA LYS A 14 6.72 -8.31 -5.64
C LYS A 14 5.25 -7.90 -5.64
N SER A 15 4.97 -6.68 -5.20
CA SER A 15 3.62 -6.11 -5.18
C SER A 15 3.07 -5.96 -6.61
N GLU A 16 3.85 -5.39 -7.54
CA GLU A 16 3.47 -5.28 -8.95
C GLU A 16 3.14 -6.66 -9.56
N LYS A 17 4.00 -7.66 -9.30
CA LYS A 17 3.79 -9.04 -9.75
C LYS A 17 2.54 -9.66 -9.13
N PHE A 18 2.28 -9.40 -7.84
CA PHE A 18 1.08 -9.89 -7.16
C PHE A 18 -0.19 -9.37 -7.84
N LEU A 19 -0.23 -8.07 -8.17
CA LEU A 19 -1.42 -7.43 -8.72
C LEU A 19 -1.65 -7.77 -10.21
N THR A 20 -0.61 -8.20 -10.91
CA THR A 20 -0.69 -8.54 -12.34
C THR A 20 -1.74 -9.64 -12.58
N ASN A 21 -2.66 -9.40 -13.52
CA ASN A 21 -3.77 -10.29 -13.87
C ASN A 21 -4.77 -10.60 -12.73
N LYS A 22 -4.81 -9.79 -11.66
CA LYS A 22 -5.85 -9.90 -10.65
C LYS A 22 -6.96 -8.88 -10.89
N ASP A 23 -8.19 -9.30 -10.64
CA ASP A 23 -9.32 -8.36 -10.56
C ASP A 23 -9.18 -7.49 -9.31
N ILE A 24 -9.43 -6.20 -9.49
CA ILE A 24 -9.39 -5.25 -8.39
C ILE A 24 -10.66 -5.40 -7.55
N SER A 25 -10.47 -5.86 -6.31
CA SER A 25 -11.53 -6.01 -5.31
C SER A 25 -10.98 -5.58 -3.94
N THR A 26 -11.88 -5.34 -2.98
CA THR A 26 -11.53 -5.07 -1.58
C THR A 26 -10.55 -6.12 -1.04
N ASN A 27 -10.81 -7.41 -1.28
CA ASN A 27 -9.93 -8.49 -0.81
C ASN A 27 -8.58 -8.50 -1.51
N THR A 28 -8.56 -8.34 -2.83
CA THR A 28 -7.32 -8.24 -3.62
C THR A 28 -6.43 -7.10 -3.10
N ILE A 29 -7.04 -5.96 -2.74
CA ILE A 29 -6.31 -4.80 -2.23
C ILE A 29 -5.76 -5.05 -0.83
N LYS A 30 -6.52 -5.70 0.07
CA LYS A 30 -5.98 -6.09 1.40
C LYS A 30 -4.75 -7.00 1.28
N ASP A 31 -4.81 -7.98 0.38
CA ASP A 31 -3.68 -8.88 0.12
C ASP A 31 -2.49 -8.15 -0.54
N PHE A 32 -2.78 -7.20 -1.44
CA PHE A 32 -1.78 -6.33 -2.06
C PHE A 32 -1.07 -5.45 -1.02
N LEU A 33 -1.81 -4.83 -0.10
CA LEU A 33 -1.25 -4.03 0.99
C LEU A 33 -0.35 -4.88 1.91
N THR A 34 -0.78 -6.09 2.22
CA THR A 34 0.03 -7.06 2.99
C THR A 34 1.34 -7.37 2.24
N THR A 35 1.27 -7.56 0.91
CA THR A 35 2.45 -7.79 0.08
C THR A 35 3.42 -6.61 0.13
N ILE A 36 2.92 -5.37 0.01
CA ILE A 36 3.72 -4.13 0.13
C ILE A 36 4.41 -4.09 1.49
N ARG A 37 3.68 -4.38 2.57
CA ARG A 37 4.21 -4.36 3.94
C ARG A 37 5.41 -5.29 4.10
N THR A 38 5.39 -6.47 3.47
CA THR A 38 6.52 -7.43 3.50
C THR A 38 7.67 -7.06 2.54
N GLU A 39 7.43 -6.16 1.59
CA GLU A 39 8.42 -5.78 0.57
C GLU A 39 9.26 -4.57 0.99
N ILE A 40 8.78 -3.75 1.92
CA ILE A 40 9.48 -2.57 2.43
C ILE A 40 10.06 -2.82 3.82
N THR A 41 11.11 -2.07 4.17
CA THR A 41 11.74 -2.14 5.50
C THR A 41 12.18 -0.73 5.90
N PRO A 42 11.21 0.13 6.31
CA PRO A 42 11.48 1.51 6.64
C PRO A 42 12.34 1.65 7.90
N LEU A 43 13.07 2.77 8.00
CA LEU A 43 13.81 3.14 9.20
C LEU A 43 12.97 4.07 10.07
N SER A 44 13.09 3.90 11.39
CA SER A 44 12.62 4.87 12.39
C SER A 44 13.65 6.00 12.56
N ASP A 45 13.20 7.26 12.48
CA ASP A 45 14.03 8.46 12.75
C ASP A 45 13.19 9.61 13.38
N LEU A 46 13.80 10.78 13.59
CA LEU A 46 13.13 11.96 14.17
C LEU A 46 11.90 12.46 13.36
N ARG A 47 11.77 12.09 12.09
CA ARG A 47 10.67 12.54 11.23
C ARG A 47 9.49 11.60 11.29
N ALA A 48 9.73 10.29 11.42
CA ALA A 48 8.69 9.27 11.48
C ALA A 48 9.23 7.91 11.94
N SER A 49 8.37 7.14 12.60
CA SER A 49 8.62 5.72 12.91
C SER A 49 8.46 4.83 11.68
N ASP A 50 9.01 3.62 11.76
CA ASP A 50 8.82 2.56 10.76
C ASP A 50 7.33 2.18 10.61
N ASP A 51 6.62 1.98 11.72
CA ASP A 51 5.18 1.74 11.74
C ASP A 51 4.38 2.84 11.03
N PHE A 52 4.71 4.11 11.29
CA PHE A 52 4.05 5.22 10.61
C PHE A 52 4.30 5.20 9.10
N ARG A 53 5.51 4.85 8.67
CA ARG A 53 5.85 4.76 7.24
C ARG A 53 5.13 3.59 6.56
N HIS A 54 4.90 2.49 7.27
CA HIS A 54 4.03 1.40 6.79
C HIS A 54 2.58 1.87 6.62
N LEU A 55 2.01 2.50 7.63
CA LEU A 55 0.64 3.03 7.56
C LEU A 55 0.50 4.08 6.45
N LEU A 56 1.50 4.95 6.28
CA LEU A 56 1.50 5.98 5.26
C LEU A 56 1.43 5.38 3.85
N ILE A 57 2.26 4.37 3.54
CA ILE A 57 2.24 3.77 2.20
C ILE A 57 0.93 3.01 1.96
N GLU A 58 0.40 2.33 2.97
CA GLU A 58 -0.88 1.63 2.89
C GLU A 58 -2.02 2.61 2.56
N ASN A 59 -2.06 3.74 3.26
CA ASN A 59 -3.05 4.79 3.03
C ASN A 59 -2.92 5.45 1.65
N LEU A 60 -1.69 5.70 1.18
CA LEU A 60 -1.47 6.28 -0.15
C LEU A 60 -1.95 5.34 -1.27
N VAL A 61 -1.70 4.05 -1.11
CA VAL A 61 -2.17 3.02 -2.06
C VAL A 61 -3.68 2.89 -2.03
N TYR A 62 -4.28 2.84 -0.83
CA TYR A 62 -5.72 2.80 -0.69
C TYR A 62 -6.40 4.03 -1.32
N LYS A 63 -5.85 5.22 -1.05
CA LYS A 63 -6.27 6.48 -1.65
C LYS A 63 -6.21 6.44 -3.18
N PHE A 64 -5.13 5.91 -3.76
CA PHE A 64 -5.01 5.75 -5.21
C PHE A 64 -6.16 4.92 -5.80
N PHE A 65 -6.50 3.76 -5.22
CA PHE A 65 -7.59 2.94 -5.73
C PHE A 65 -8.96 3.61 -5.56
N LYS A 66 -9.16 4.33 -4.46
CA LYS A 66 -10.39 5.09 -4.20
C LYS A 66 -10.56 6.24 -5.18
N GLU A 67 -9.52 7.04 -5.42
CA GLU A 67 -9.57 8.19 -6.33
C GLU A 67 -9.79 7.77 -7.79
N ASN A 68 -9.24 6.61 -8.19
CA ASN A 68 -9.45 6.06 -9.53
C ASN A 68 -10.76 5.25 -9.66
N GLN A 69 -11.63 5.25 -8.64
CA GLN A 69 -12.91 4.54 -8.64
C GLN A 69 -12.77 3.02 -8.91
N LEU A 70 -11.62 2.46 -8.56
CA LEU A 70 -11.31 1.04 -8.70
C LEU A 70 -11.80 0.22 -7.50
N LEU A 71 -12.18 0.90 -6.42
CA LEU A 71 -12.86 0.35 -5.27
C LEU A 71 -14.30 0.83 -5.25
N GLN A 72 -15.22 -0.10 -5.02
CA GLN A 72 -16.58 0.29 -4.66
C GLN A 72 -16.59 0.85 -3.24
N PRO A 73 -17.39 1.90 -2.97
CA PRO A 73 -17.54 2.40 -1.62
C PRO A 73 -18.19 1.32 -0.75
N GLU A 74 -17.53 0.94 0.35
CA GLU A 74 -18.13 0.06 1.35
C GLU A 74 -19.41 0.73 1.89
N PRO A 75 -20.53 -0.01 2.03
CA PRO A 75 -21.85 0.58 2.27
C PRO A 75 -21.99 1.34 3.60
N TRP A 76 -21.00 1.32 4.48
CA TRP A 76 -21.05 1.98 5.80
C TRP A 76 -19.74 2.62 6.27
N GLY A 77 -18.83 2.99 5.36
CA GLY A 77 -17.62 3.72 5.74
C GLY A 77 -16.62 2.91 6.59
N ALA A 78 -16.67 1.58 6.54
CA ALA A 78 -15.63 0.74 7.11
C ALA A 78 -14.37 0.87 6.24
N GLU A 79 -13.32 1.50 6.78
CA GLU A 79 -11.98 1.49 6.19
C GLU A 79 -11.33 0.11 6.42
N LEU A 80 -10.45 -0.29 5.49
CA LEU A 80 -9.89 -1.65 5.37
C LEU A 80 -9.16 -2.15 6.61
#